data_AF-E3IWD1-F1
#
_entry.id   AF-E3IWD1-F1
#
_cell.length_a   1.000
_cell.length_b   1.000
_cell.length_c   1.000
_cell.angle_alpha   90.00
_cell.angle_beta   90.00
_cell.angle_gamma   90.00
#
_symmetry.space_group_name_H-M   'P 1'
#
loop_
_entity.id
_entity.type
_entity.pdbx_description
1 polymer ?
#
loop_
_entity_poly.entity_id
_entity_poly.type
_entity_poly.pdbx_seq_one_letter_code
_entity_poly.pdbx_strand_id
1 'polypeptide(L)'
;MVPGTVSGVTTAPGTPAPPGSVRPGLVDPGPAAARTAIRLADGRELIYFDDAPGRGQPAPDARDLPGRARPPSQLRFDPLTEEWVVVAAHRQGRTHLPAAADCPLCPSRPGRPTEIPEDYDVVVFENRFPALGLPAVLESLDGGVTGPAAPYAGRLGDGRCEVVCFTADHDSSFAALSPRRVATVLAAWTDRTAALGRLPAVESVFVFENRGEEIGVTLGHPHGQIYGYPFVPTPLATMIRIAERREACPHCEVIAAETTDRSRLVARTSAWVAFVPYAARWPFEVSIYPRRHVPDLPALDDAERDEFPELYLDVLGRLDRVFGVRMPYVAGWEQAPARRGRRWAHLRLRVFSNRRAADKLKYLAGSEAAMGVYINDIEPERAAAMLRAAG
;
A
#
# COMPACT_ATOMS: atom_id res chain seq x y z
N MET A 1 46.62 35.88 -65.21
CA MET A 1 45.40 36.56 -65.69
C MET A 1 44.22 35.95 -64.94
N VAL A 2 43.45 36.80 -64.27
CA VAL A 2 42.34 36.57 -63.31
C VAL A 2 41.09 36.05 -64.08
N PRO A 3 40.01 35.52 -63.46
CA PRO A 3 39.82 34.34 -62.62
C PRO A 3 38.64 33.45 -63.11
N GLY A 4 38.32 32.36 -62.38
CA GLY A 4 37.05 31.64 -62.49
C GLY A 4 36.55 31.22 -61.11
N THR A 5 35.47 31.86 -60.65
CA THR A 5 34.74 31.63 -59.41
C THR A 5 33.88 30.36 -59.47
N VAL A 6 33.90 29.53 -58.43
CA VAL A 6 32.77 28.66 -58.07
C VAL A 6 32.58 28.67 -56.55
N SER A 7 31.38 29.09 -56.14
CA SER A 7 30.89 29.19 -54.77
C SER A 7 30.73 27.84 -54.08
N GLY A 8 31.04 27.83 -52.79
CA GLY A 8 30.86 26.68 -51.91
C GLY A 8 29.42 26.45 -51.47
N VAL A 9 29.11 25.17 -51.25
CA VAL A 9 28.02 24.70 -50.38
C VAL A 9 28.66 23.76 -49.38
N THR A 10 28.80 24.23 -48.14
CA THR A 10 29.31 23.43 -47.02
C THR A 10 28.14 22.68 -46.40
N THR A 11 28.10 21.35 -46.55
CA THR A 11 27.17 20.47 -45.84
C THR A 11 27.64 20.32 -44.38
N ALA A 12 26.80 20.72 -43.42
CA ALA A 12 27.02 20.46 -42.00
C ALA A 12 26.79 18.96 -41.67
N PRO A 13 27.52 18.37 -40.70
CA PRO A 13 27.28 17.00 -40.27
C PRO A 13 25.98 16.93 -39.44
N GLY A 14 25.13 15.95 -39.78
CA GLY A 14 23.84 15.73 -39.14
C GLY A 14 23.96 15.32 -37.67
N THR A 15 23.12 15.92 -36.84
CA THR A 15 22.90 15.59 -35.43
C THR A 15 22.35 14.17 -35.29
N PRO A 16 22.88 13.31 -34.40
CA PRO A 16 22.31 11.99 -34.17
C PRO A 16 20.95 12.11 -33.47
N ALA A 17 19.98 11.33 -33.95
CA ALA A 17 18.63 11.24 -33.38
C ALA A 17 18.67 10.69 -31.94
N PRO A 18 17.74 11.11 -31.06
CA PRO A 18 17.65 10.57 -29.71
C PRO A 18 17.23 9.09 -29.73
N PRO A 19 17.69 8.25 -28.79
CA PRO A 19 17.31 6.86 -28.72
C PRO A 19 15.80 6.73 -28.47
N GLY A 20 15.18 5.83 -29.24
CA GLY A 20 13.74 5.63 -29.31
C GLY A 20 13.10 5.31 -27.96
N SER A 21 11.91 5.88 -27.75
CA SER A 21 11.03 5.55 -26.65
C SER A 21 10.62 4.09 -26.72
N VAL A 22 11.18 3.29 -25.81
CA VAL A 22 10.72 1.92 -25.56
C VAL A 22 9.31 2.04 -24.98
N ARG A 23 8.31 1.61 -25.75
CA ARG A 23 6.95 1.39 -25.22
C ARG A 23 7.07 0.35 -24.09
N PRO A 24 6.45 0.56 -22.92
CA PRO A 24 6.46 -0.45 -21.88
C PRO A 24 5.70 -1.67 -22.41
N GLY A 25 6.43 -2.76 -22.65
CA GLY A 25 5.83 -4.06 -22.92
C GLY A 25 5.03 -4.48 -21.69
N LEU A 26 3.76 -4.86 -21.91
CA LEU A 26 3.00 -5.61 -20.91
C LEU A 26 3.78 -6.89 -20.60
N VAL A 27 4.30 -6.97 -19.39
CA VAL A 27 4.82 -8.21 -18.82
C VAL A 27 3.61 -9.10 -18.52
N ASP A 28 3.62 -10.32 -19.04
CA ASP A 28 2.60 -11.33 -18.78
C ASP A 28 2.76 -11.82 -17.33
N PRO A 29 1.77 -11.62 -16.43
CA PRO A 29 1.88 -12.07 -15.05
C PRO A 29 1.76 -13.61 -15.03
N GLY A 30 2.72 -14.30 -14.41
CA GLY A 30 2.64 -15.75 -14.10
C GLY A 30 1.31 -16.12 -13.43
N PRO A 31 0.95 -17.42 -13.34
CA PRO A 31 -0.44 -17.88 -13.20
C PRO A 31 -1.13 -17.19 -12.02
N ALA A 32 -1.87 -16.13 -12.34
CA ALA A 32 -2.51 -15.29 -11.37
C ALA A 32 -3.60 -16.09 -10.66
N ALA A 33 -3.79 -15.87 -9.36
CA ALA A 33 -4.95 -16.35 -8.63
C ALA A 33 -6.22 -16.12 -9.48
N ALA A 34 -7.10 -17.13 -9.54
CA ALA A 34 -8.28 -17.03 -10.39
C ALA A 34 -9.14 -15.85 -9.90
N ARG A 35 -9.45 -14.92 -10.82
CA ARG A 35 -10.09 -13.64 -10.52
C ARG A 35 -11.51 -13.61 -11.07
N THR A 36 -12.49 -13.46 -10.19
CA THR A 36 -13.91 -13.32 -10.57
C THR A 36 -14.52 -12.08 -9.94
N ALA A 37 -15.37 -11.34 -10.65
CA ALA A 37 -15.99 -10.13 -10.12
C ALA A 37 -17.51 -10.16 -10.24
N ILE A 38 -18.19 -9.63 -9.21
CA ILE A 38 -19.64 -9.39 -9.21
C ILE A 38 -19.94 -7.94 -8.83
N ARG A 39 -21.22 -7.58 -8.93
CA ARG A 39 -21.76 -6.32 -8.38
C ARG A 39 -22.53 -6.60 -7.11
N LEU A 40 -22.20 -5.85 -6.06
CA LEU A 40 -22.98 -5.78 -4.83
C LEU A 40 -24.31 -5.07 -5.10
N ALA A 41 -25.27 -5.25 -4.19
CA ALA A 41 -26.62 -4.69 -4.32
C ALA A 41 -26.62 -3.15 -4.41
N ASP A 42 -25.60 -2.49 -3.85
CA ASP A 42 -25.41 -1.03 -3.92
C ASP A 42 -24.54 -0.57 -5.12
N GLY A 43 -24.25 -1.47 -6.06
CA GLY A 43 -23.51 -1.22 -7.30
C GLY A 43 -21.99 -1.27 -7.18
N ARG A 44 -21.44 -1.42 -5.97
CA ARG A 44 -19.99 -1.60 -5.77
C ARG A 44 -19.50 -2.90 -6.40
N GLU A 45 -18.23 -2.92 -6.79
CA GLU A 45 -17.56 -4.12 -7.29
C GLU A 45 -17.04 -4.94 -6.11
N LEU A 46 -17.28 -6.26 -6.15
CA LEU A 46 -16.65 -7.26 -5.29
C LEU A 46 -15.84 -8.20 -6.19
N ILE A 47 -14.57 -8.40 -5.86
CA ILE A 47 -13.62 -9.20 -6.63
C ILE A 47 -13.13 -10.34 -5.73
N TYR A 48 -13.29 -11.58 -6.20
CA TYR A 48 -12.76 -12.79 -5.60
C TYR A 48 -11.39 -13.11 -6.20
N PHE A 49 -10.47 -13.53 -5.35
CA PHE A 49 -9.18 -14.11 -5.71
C PHE A 49 -9.08 -15.46 -5.03
N ASP A 50 -9.00 -16.52 -5.82
CA ASP A 50 -9.06 -17.89 -5.34
C ASP A 50 -7.68 -18.55 -5.28
N ASP A 51 -7.45 -19.34 -4.23
CA ASP A 51 -6.23 -20.13 -4.04
C ASP A 51 -6.04 -21.16 -5.17
N ALA A 52 -7.15 -21.62 -5.75
CA ALA A 52 -7.20 -22.55 -6.88
C ALA A 52 -8.21 -22.08 -7.93
N PRO A 53 -7.97 -22.34 -9.22
CA PRO A 53 -9.00 -22.14 -10.23
C PRO A 53 -10.18 -23.10 -10.02
N GLY A 54 -11.33 -22.75 -10.60
CA GLY A 54 -12.51 -23.63 -10.60
C GLY A 54 -13.68 -23.14 -9.74
N ARG A 55 -13.63 -21.91 -9.20
CA ARG A 55 -14.83 -21.27 -8.65
C ARG A 55 -15.89 -21.18 -9.76
N GLY A 56 -17.12 -21.56 -9.41
CA GLY A 56 -18.30 -21.33 -10.26
C GLY A 56 -18.67 -19.84 -10.34
N GLN A 57 -19.86 -19.54 -10.85
CA GLN A 57 -20.36 -18.17 -10.78
C GLN A 57 -20.73 -17.80 -9.34
N PRO A 58 -20.16 -16.73 -8.75
CA PRO A 58 -20.46 -16.36 -7.37
C PRO A 58 -21.93 -16.01 -7.19
N ALA A 59 -22.47 -16.32 -6.01
CA ALA A 59 -23.82 -15.92 -5.63
C ALA A 59 -24.00 -14.39 -5.72
N PRO A 60 -25.16 -13.91 -6.20
CA PRO A 60 -25.45 -12.48 -6.19
C PRO A 60 -25.65 -11.98 -4.75
N ASP A 61 -25.36 -10.70 -4.53
CA ASP A 61 -25.69 -10.03 -3.28
C ASP A 61 -27.21 -9.85 -3.15
N ALA A 62 -27.81 -10.55 -2.19
CA ALA A 62 -29.25 -10.60 -1.98
C ALA A 62 -29.79 -9.51 -1.04
N ARG A 63 -28.95 -8.57 -0.59
CA ARG A 63 -29.39 -7.50 0.32
C ARG A 63 -30.27 -6.48 -0.41
N ASP A 64 -31.30 -6.01 0.28
CA ASP A 64 -32.07 -4.84 -0.15
C ASP A 64 -31.44 -3.57 0.41
N LEU A 65 -30.65 -2.88 -0.43
CA LEU A 65 -29.96 -1.65 -0.06
C LEU A 65 -30.35 -0.53 -1.02
N PRO A 66 -30.58 0.70 -0.51
CA PRO A 66 -30.77 1.85 -1.39
C PRO A 66 -29.51 2.10 -2.20
N GLY A 67 -29.70 2.68 -3.40
CA GLY A 67 -28.59 3.16 -4.23
C GLY A 67 -27.66 4.11 -3.47
N ARG A 68 -26.37 4.07 -3.81
CA ARG A 68 -25.32 4.72 -3.01
C ARG A 68 -25.31 6.24 -3.14
N ALA A 69 -25.41 6.94 -2.00
CA ALA A 69 -24.91 8.31 -1.87
C ALA A 69 -23.42 8.28 -1.51
N ARG A 70 -22.58 9.02 -2.26
CA ARG A 70 -21.15 9.21 -1.95
C ARG A 70 -20.95 10.59 -1.33
N PRO A 71 -20.91 10.71 0.01
CA PRO A 71 -20.60 11.99 0.63
C PRO A 71 -19.19 12.44 0.22
N PRO A 72 -19.01 13.70 -0.20
CA PRO A 72 -17.71 14.18 -0.68
C PRO A 72 -16.70 14.24 0.47
N SER A 73 -15.47 13.82 0.19
CA SER A 73 -14.30 14.20 0.99
C SER A 73 -13.64 15.44 0.41
N GLN A 74 -13.05 16.28 1.26
CA GLN A 74 -12.21 17.41 0.83
C GLN A 74 -10.74 17.08 1.05
N LEU A 75 -9.90 17.50 0.12
CA LEU A 75 -8.46 17.56 0.30
C LEU A 75 -8.06 18.98 0.60
N ARG A 76 -7.30 19.18 1.66
CA ARG A 76 -6.74 20.48 2.05
C ARG A 76 -5.23 20.35 2.07
N PHE A 77 -4.54 21.22 1.35
CA PHE A 77 -3.09 21.28 1.37
C PHE A 77 -2.62 22.26 2.44
N ASP A 78 -1.71 21.80 3.30
CA ASP A 78 -0.99 22.65 4.24
C ASP A 78 0.34 23.10 3.61
N PRO A 79 0.51 24.39 3.27
CA PRO A 79 1.74 24.89 2.66
C PRO A 79 2.94 24.93 3.60
N LEU A 80 2.74 24.86 4.92
CA LEU A 80 3.83 24.96 5.91
C LEU A 80 4.55 23.63 6.10
N THR A 81 3.84 22.53 5.93
CA THR A 81 4.35 21.15 6.08
C THR A 81 4.45 20.40 4.75
N GLU A 82 3.91 20.98 3.67
CA GLU A 82 3.72 20.33 2.37
C GLU A 82 2.91 19.02 2.48
N GLU A 83 1.89 19.00 3.34
CA GLU A 83 1.06 17.82 3.59
C GLU A 83 -0.35 17.97 3.04
N TRP A 84 -0.92 16.86 2.57
CA TRP A 84 -2.32 16.78 2.18
C TRP A 84 -3.14 16.17 3.31
N VAL A 85 -4.17 16.89 3.75
CA VAL A 85 -5.12 16.44 4.76
C VAL A 85 -6.44 16.07 4.09
N VAL A 86 -6.89 14.83 4.34
CA VAL A 86 -8.20 14.35 3.89
C VAL A 86 -9.25 14.65 4.97
N VAL A 87 -10.20 15.51 4.65
CA VAL A 87 -11.36 15.81 5.51
C VAL A 87 -12.57 15.03 5.01
N ALA A 88 -12.91 13.96 5.74
CA ALA A 88 -14.02 13.05 5.43
C ALA A 88 -15.04 13.03 6.58
N ALA A 89 -15.79 14.13 6.74
CA ALA A 89 -16.66 14.36 7.92
C ALA A 89 -17.75 13.29 8.09
N HIS A 90 -18.24 12.71 7.00
CA HIS A 90 -19.23 11.62 7.00
C HIS A 90 -18.77 10.36 7.73
N ARG A 91 -17.46 10.19 7.94
CA ARG A 91 -16.91 9.00 8.61
C ARG A 91 -17.17 8.95 10.11
N GLN A 92 -17.73 10.00 10.72
CA GLN A 92 -18.17 9.97 12.12
C GLN A 92 -19.22 8.88 12.37
N GLY A 93 -20.08 8.58 11.40
CA GLY A 93 -21.13 7.56 11.51
C GLY A 93 -20.69 6.14 11.13
N ARG A 94 -19.38 5.86 11.00
CA ARG A 94 -18.90 4.53 10.61
C ARG A 94 -19.21 3.49 11.70
N THR A 95 -19.44 2.24 11.28
CA THR A 95 -19.54 1.11 12.22
C THR A 95 -18.28 1.04 13.08
N HIS A 96 -18.47 1.03 14.40
CA HIS A 96 -17.39 1.01 15.38
C HIS A 96 -17.57 -0.22 16.27
N LEU A 97 -16.62 -1.16 16.20
CA LEU A 97 -16.62 -2.40 16.99
C LEU A 97 -17.96 -3.15 16.97
N PRO A 98 -18.45 -3.60 15.78
CA PRO A 98 -19.62 -4.47 15.76
C PRO A 98 -19.31 -5.76 16.50
N ALA A 99 -20.32 -6.39 17.11
CA ALA A 99 -20.18 -7.74 17.64
C ALA A 99 -19.72 -8.68 16.51
N ALA A 100 -18.97 -9.74 16.84
CA ALA A 100 -18.52 -10.72 15.84
C ALA A 100 -19.69 -11.29 15.02
N ALA A 101 -20.86 -11.44 15.65
CA ALA A 101 -22.11 -11.85 15.01
C ALA A 101 -22.55 -10.92 13.87
N ASP A 102 -22.19 -9.63 13.92
CA ASP A 102 -22.56 -8.57 12.98
C ASP A 102 -21.39 -8.16 12.08
N CYS A 103 -20.36 -9.01 11.97
CA CYS A 103 -19.18 -8.71 11.17
C CYS A 103 -19.55 -8.58 9.67
N PRO A 104 -19.33 -7.41 9.03
CA PRO A 104 -19.67 -7.22 7.61
C PRO A 104 -18.75 -7.98 6.66
N LEU A 105 -17.61 -8.47 7.17
CA LEU A 105 -16.54 -9.14 6.41
C LEU A 105 -16.64 -10.68 6.49
N CYS A 106 -17.54 -11.23 7.30
CA CYS A 106 -17.85 -12.66 7.25
C CYS A 106 -18.68 -12.99 6.00
N PRO A 107 -18.61 -14.22 5.45
CA PRO A 107 -19.56 -14.69 4.45
C PRO A 107 -21.01 -14.58 4.94
N SER A 108 -21.91 -14.29 4.01
CA SER A 108 -23.36 -14.32 4.27
C SER A 108 -23.81 -15.73 4.65
N ARG A 109 -24.78 -15.80 5.58
CA ARG A 109 -25.43 -17.05 6.00
C ARG A 109 -26.95 -16.87 5.92
N PRO A 110 -27.75 -17.96 5.84
CA PRO A 110 -29.21 -17.85 5.90
C PRO A 110 -29.68 -17.01 7.09
N GLY A 111 -30.50 -15.99 6.83
CA GLY A 111 -30.99 -15.04 7.84
C GLY A 111 -29.97 -13.98 8.29
N ARG A 112 -28.75 -13.97 7.74
CA ARG A 112 -27.69 -13.02 8.10
C ARG A 112 -26.85 -12.61 6.88
N PRO A 113 -27.36 -11.68 6.06
CA PRO A 113 -26.63 -11.20 4.90
C PRO A 113 -25.54 -10.20 5.30
N THR A 114 -24.38 -10.29 4.64
CA THR A 114 -23.20 -9.43 4.86
C THR A 114 -22.75 -8.79 3.56
N GLU A 115 -21.59 -8.11 3.51
CA GLU A 115 -21.05 -7.57 2.25
C GLU A 115 -20.59 -8.63 1.25
N ILE A 116 -20.41 -9.88 1.71
CA ILE A 116 -19.81 -10.95 0.93
C ILE A 116 -20.85 -12.07 0.80
N PRO A 117 -21.43 -12.28 -0.39
CA PRO A 117 -22.58 -13.18 -0.56
C PRO A 117 -22.32 -14.66 -0.26
N GLU A 118 -21.07 -15.10 -0.37
CA GLU A 118 -20.68 -16.51 -0.23
C GLU A 118 -19.30 -16.66 0.41
N ASP A 119 -18.87 -17.90 0.56
CA ASP A 119 -17.54 -18.23 1.09
C ASP A 119 -16.41 -17.82 0.13
N TYR A 120 -15.24 -17.50 0.67
CA TYR A 120 -14.16 -16.90 -0.11
C TYR A 120 -12.77 -17.21 0.39
N ASP A 121 -11.82 -17.15 -0.53
CA ASP A 121 -10.41 -17.20 -0.20
C ASP A 121 -9.87 -15.80 0.14
N VAL A 122 -9.85 -14.92 -0.85
CA VAL A 122 -9.56 -13.49 -0.68
C VAL A 122 -10.60 -12.69 -1.44
N VAL A 123 -11.12 -11.63 -0.84
CA VAL A 123 -11.98 -10.68 -1.56
C VAL A 123 -11.51 -9.25 -1.43
N VAL A 124 -11.76 -8.48 -2.50
CA VAL A 124 -11.54 -7.04 -2.53
C VAL A 124 -12.82 -6.34 -2.95
N PHE A 125 -13.21 -5.29 -2.22
CA PHE A 125 -14.34 -4.45 -2.61
C PHE A 125 -14.14 -3.01 -2.16
N GLU A 126 -14.86 -2.09 -2.79
CA GLU A 126 -14.82 -0.68 -2.40
C GLU A 126 -15.39 -0.51 -0.98
N ASN A 127 -14.70 0.25 -0.13
CA ASN A 127 -15.11 0.51 1.24
C ASN A 127 -16.46 1.24 1.27
N ARG A 128 -17.39 0.77 2.11
CA ARG A 128 -18.73 1.38 2.28
C ARG A 128 -18.66 2.82 2.83
N PHE A 129 -17.66 3.10 3.68
CA PHE A 129 -17.42 4.40 4.30
C PHE A 129 -16.05 4.95 3.89
N PRO A 130 -15.83 5.23 2.59
CA PRO A 130 -14.50 5.53 2.09
C PRO A 130 -14.02 6.90 2.61
N ALA A 131 -12.70 7.02 2.82
CA ALA A 131 -12.07 8.30 3.16
C ALA A 131 -11.95 9.22 1.95
N LEU A 132 -11.91 8.64 0.75
CA LEU A 132 -11.77 9.32 -0.53
C LEU A 132 -12.94 8.90 -1.42
N GLY A 133 -13.54 9.86 -2.12
CA GLY A 133 -14.59 9.59 -3.09
C GLY A 133 -15.28 10.85 -3.58
N LEU A 134 -15.72 10.81 -4.84
CA LEU A 134 -16.58 11.82 -5.44
C LEU A 134 -18.07 11.46 -5.28
N PRO A 135 -18.95 12.44 -5.04
CA PRO A 135 -20.39 12.31 -5.31
C PRO A 135 -20.64 11.89 -6.76
N ALA A 136 -21.66 11.06 -6.99
CA ALA A 136 -22.10 10.68 -8.34
C ALA A 136 -22.64 11.88 -9.15
N VAL A 137 -23.01 12.96 -8.46
CA VAL A 137 -23.43 14.23 -9.05
C VAL A 137 -22.62 15.33 -8.39
N LEU A 138 -21.61 15.84 -9.08
CA LEU A 138 -21.05 17.16 -8.80
C LEU A 138 -20.65 17.80 -10.13
N GLU A 139 -21.51 18.70 -10.59
CA GLU A 139 -21.07 19.91 -11.27
C GLU A 139 -20.07 20.59 -10.32
N SER A 140 -18.82 20.66 -10.78
CA SER A 140 -17.74 21.52 -10.29
C SER A 140 -17.98 22.17 -8.93
N LEU A 141 -17.38 21.63 -7.87
CA LEU A 141 -16.92 22.50 -6.78
C LEU A 141 -15.72 23.31 -7.29
N ASP A 142 -15.96 24.23 -8.22
CA ASP A 142 -15.07 25.36 -8.54
C ASP A 142 -15.16 26.43 -7.42
N GLY A 143 -15.26 25.97 -6.17
CA GLY A 143 -15.38 26.79 -4.96
C GLY A 143 -14.10 26.81 -4.13
N GLY A 144 -12.96 26.38 -4.70
CA GLY A 144 -11.68 26.71 -4.10
C GLY A 144 -11.51 28.22 -4.16
N VAL A 145 -11.17 28.86 -3.04
CA VAL A 145 -10.71 30.24 -3.01
C VAL A 145 -9.38 30.28 -3.76
N THR A 146 -9.41 30.23 -5.09
CA THR A 146 -8.27 30.41 -5.98
C THR A 146 -8.23 31.87 -6.41
N GLY A 147 -8.02 32.74 -5.43
CA GLY A 147 -7.49 34.07 -5.69
C GLY A 147 -5.96 33.99 -5.65
N PRO A 148 -5.22 34.80 -6.43
CA PRO A 148 -3.75 34.80 -6.48
C PRO A 148 -3.04 35.11 -5.14
N ALA A 149 -3.77 35.29 -4.03
CA ALA A 149 -3.27 35.63 -2.70
C ALA A 149 -3.83 34.74 -1.56
N ALA A 150 -4.57 33.66 -1.84
CA ALA A 150 -5.08 32.79 -0.78
C ALA A 150 -4.04 31.72 -0.40
N PRO A 151 -3.66 31.57 0.89
CA PRO A 151 -2.65 30.60 1.31
C PRO A 151 -3.14 29.14 1.28
N TYR A 152 -4.43 28.91 1.04
CA TYR A 152 -5.07 27.59 1.14
C TYR A 152 -5.52 27.07 -0.22
N ALA A 153 -5.08 25.85 -0.57
CA ALA A 153 -5.57 25.11 -1.72
C ALA A 153 -6.44 23.93 -1.26
N GLY A 154 -7.67 23.88 -1.76
CA GLY A 154 -8.63 22.80 -1.49
C GLY A 154 -9.18 22.22 -2.78
N ARG A 155 -9.39 20.90 -2.82
CA ARG A 155 -10.06 20.22 -3.93
C ARG A 155 -10.85 19.00 -3.47
N LEU A 156 -11.66 18.44 -4.35
CA LEU A 156 -12.37 17.18 -4.06
C LEU A 156 -11.39 16.02 -3.85
N GLY A 157 -11.70 15.15 -2.90
CA GLY A 157 -10.95 13.93 -2.61
C GLY A 157 -11.26 12.81 -3.59
N ASP A 158 -11.00 13.05 -4.87
CA ASP A 158 -11.20 12.08 -5.95
C ASP A 158 -10.18 10.94 -5.86
N GLY A 159 -10.47 9.95 -5.02
CA GLY A 159 -9.65 8.76 -4.86
C GLY A 159 -10.53 7.53 -4.64
N ARG A 160 -9.89 6.42 -4.29
CA ARG A 160 -10.58 5.15 -4.06
C ARG A 160 -10.08 4.49 -2.78
N CYS A 161 -10.99 3.97 -1.98
CA CYS A 161 -10.66 3.19 -0.79
C CYS A 161 -11.27 1.79 -0.94
N GLU A 162 -10.44 0.76 -0.89
CA GLU A 162 -10.87 -0.64 -0.95
C GLU A 162 -10.52 -1.36 0.35
N VAL A 163 -11.30 -2.39 0.67
CA VAL A 163 -11.05 -3.36 1.75
C VAL A 163 -10.59 -4.66 1.09
N VAL A 164 -9.61 -5.32 1.69
CA VAL A 164 -9.10 -6.63 1.26
C VAL A 164 -9.29 -7.60 2.42
N CYS A 165 -10.18 -8.57 2.30
CA CYS A 165 -10.36 -9.62 3.31
C CYS A 165 -9.44 -10.80 2.99
N PHE A 166 -8.60 -11.22 3.93
CA PHE A 166 -7.54 -12.21 3.68
C PHE A 166 -8.00 -13.66 3.81
N THR A 167 -9.13 -13.89 4.50
CA THR A 167 -9.73 -15.21 4.75
C THR A 167 -11.17 -15.03 5.20
N ALA A 168 -12.03 -16.01 4.94
CA ALA A 168 -13.38 -16.09 5.51
C ALA A 168 -13.40 -16.43 7.01
N ASP A 169 -12.30 -16.97 7.54
CA ASP A 169 -12.16 -17.30 8.96
C ASP A 169 -11.99 -16.04 9.82
N HIS A 170 -13.03 -15.75 10.61
CA HIS A 170 -13.13 -14.55 11.44
C HIS A 170 -12.06 -14.49 12.53
N ASP A 171 -11.73 -15.64 13.14
CA ASP A 171 -10.89 -15.70 14.34
C ASP A 171 -9.39 -15.82 14.02
N SER A 172 -9.05 -15.81 12.73
CA SER A 172 -7.68 -15.99 12.23
C SER A 172 -6.82 -14.71 12.33
N SER A 173 -5.67 -14.72 11.66
CA SER A 173 -4.78 -13.59 11.50
C SER A 173 -3.92 -13.74 10.24
N PHE A 174 -3.34 -12.66 9.73
CA PHE A 174 -2.43 -12.75 8.59
C PHE A 174 -1.27 -13.75 8.86
N ALA A 175 -0.69 -13.70 10.06
CA ALA A 175 0.40 -14.57 10.48
C ALA A 175 0.02 -16.06 10.58
N ALA A 176 -1.29 -16.39 10.58
CA ALA A 176 -1.79 -17.75 10.64
C ALA A 176 -2.25 -18.28 9.26
N LEU A 177 -2.14 -17.47 8.20
CA LEU A 177 -2.45 -17.90 6.85
C LEU A 177 -1.41 -18.90 6.34
N SER A 178 -1.83 -19.76 5.41
CA SER A 178 -0.89 -20.62 4.69
C SER A 178 -0.05 -19.80 3.69
N PRO A 179 1.17 -20.26 3.31
CA PRO A 179 1.96 -19.61 2.27
C PRO A 179 1.19 -19.43 0.96
N ARG A 180 0.38 -20.44 0.58
CA ARG A 180 -0.50 -20.37 -0.58
C ARG A 180 -1.50 -19.20 -0.47
N ARG A 181 -2.16 -19.05 0.69
CA ARG A 181 -3.11 -17.96 0.91
C ARG A 181 -2.42 -16.60 0.86
N VAL A 182 -1.20 -16.49 1.41
CA VAL A 182 -0.42 -15.24 1.31
C VAL A 182 -0.04 -14.92 -0.14
N ALA A 183 0.26 -15.93 -0.97
CA ALA A 183 0.47 -15.73 -2.40
C ALA A 183 -0.80 -15.20 -3.10
N THR A 184 -1.98 -15.72 -2.76
CA THR A 184 -3.27 -15.20 -3.24
C THR A 184 -3.51 -13.76 -2.82
N VAL A 185 -3.17 -13.40 -1.58
CA VAL A 185 -3.26 -12.01 -1.10
C VAL A 185 -2.27 -11.10 -1.85
N LEU A 186 -1.04 -11.55 -2.10
CA LEU A 186 -0.05 -10.82 -2.90
C LEU A 186 -0.56 -10.60 -4.34
N ALA A 187 -1.20 -11.60 -4.94
CA ALA A 187 -1.83 -11.49 -6.25
C ALA A 187 -2.96 -10.45 -6.24
N ALA A 188 -3.81 -10.44 -5.21
CA ALA A 188 -4.85 -9.43 -5.04
C ALA A 188 -4.24 -8.02 -4.93
N TRP A 189 -3.25 -7.81 -4.06
CA TRP A 189 -2.57 -6.52 -3.95
C TRP A 189 -1.92 -6.06 -5.26
N THR A 190 -1.37 -7.00 -6.03
CA THR A 190 -0.76 -6.75 -7.34
C THR A 190 -1.81 -6.32 -8.37
N ASP A 191 -2.92 -7.05 -8.52
CA ASP A 191 -4.05 -6.69 -9.40
C ASP A 191 -4.58 -5.31 -9.06
N ARG A 192 -4.85 -5.07 -7.77
CA ARG A 192 -5.44 -3.80 -7.32
C ARG A 192 -4.48 -2.64 -7.50
N THR A 193 -3.19 -2.82 -7.24
CA THR A 193 -2.18 -1.79 -7.50
C THR A 193 -2.17 -1.39 -8.98
N ALA A 194 -2.17 -2.36 -9.89
CA ALA A 194 -2.20 -2.10 -11.33
C ALA A 194 -3.54 -1.46 -11.79
N ALA A 195 -4.68 -1.90 -11.25
CA ALA A 195 -5.98 -1.37 -11.60
C ALA A 195 -6.17 0.08 -11.10
N LEU A 196 -5.88 0.34 -9.82
CA LEU A 196 -6.00 1.66 -9.23
C LEU A 196 -4.97 2.64 -9.81
N GLY A 197 -3.74 2.19 -10.07
CA GLY A 197 -2.71 3.00 -10.70
C GLY A 197 -3.07 3.49 -12.10
N ARG A 198 -4.00 2.82 -12.81
CA ARG A 198 -4.50 3.26 -14.13
C ARG A 198 -5.62 4.31 -14.05
N LEU A 199 -6.21 4.54 -12.88
CA LEU A 199 -7.26 5.55 -12.72
C LEU A 199 -6.65 6.96 -12.88
N PRO A 200 -7.20 7.83 -13.75
CA PRO A 200 -6.63 9.16 -14.01
C PRO A 200 -6.41 9.99 -12.76
N ALA A 201 -7.34 9.94 -11.80
CA ALA A 201 -7.27 10.69 -10.55
C ALA A 201 -6.22 10.17 -9.56
N VAL A 202 -5.79 8.91 -9.66
CA VAL A 202 -4.89 8.29 -8.68
C VAL A 202 -3.42 8.57 -9.03
N GLU A 203 -2.72 9.21 -8.10
CA GLU A 203 -1.29 9.53 -8.17
C GLU A 203 -0.42 8.54 -7.38
N SER A 204 -0.97 7.89 -6.35
CA SER A 204 -0.25 6.91 -5.53
C SER A 204 -1.21 5.84 -5.02
N VAL A 205 -0.74 4.58 -4.96
CA VAL A 205 -1.50 3.47 -4.38
C VAL A 205 -0.79 2.99 -3.12
N PHE A 206 -1.50 2.97 -1.99
CA PHE A 206 -0.99 2.51 -0.70
C PHE A 206 -1.79 1.31 -0.22
N VAL A 207 -1.14 0.16 -0.14
CA VAL A 207 -1.69 -1.09 0.40
C VAL A 207 -1.22 -1.22 1.84
N PHE A 208 -2.14 -1.43 2.78
CA PHE A 208 -1.78 -1.52 4.19
C PHE A 208 -2.70 -2.43 5.00
N GLU A 209 -2.21 -2.86 6.15
CA GLU A 209 -2.93 -3.64 7.15
C GLU A 209 -2.67 -3.01 8.53
N ASN A 210 -3.73 -2.98 9.35
CA ASN A 210 -3.60 -2.73 10.78
C ASN A 210 -4.08 -4.00 11.50
N ARG A 211 -3.26 -4.56 12.39
CA ARG A 211 -3.59 -5.69 13.27
C ARG A 211 -3.52 -5.28 14.75
N GLY A 212 -4.59 -5.54 15.50
CA GLY A 212 -4.68 -5.32 16.95
C GLY A 212 -5.43 -4.05 17.35
N GLU A 213 -6.22 -4.12 18.41
CA GLU A 213 -7.02 -2.99 18.91
C GLU A 213 -6.13 -1.83 19.39
N GLU A 214 -4.94 -2.15 19.90
CA GLU A 214 -3.97 -1.20 20.47
C GLU A 214 -3.40 -0.21 19.45
N ILE A 215 -3.67 -0.42 18.16
CA ILE A 215 -3.30 0.48 17.06
C ILE A 215 -4.52 0.99 16.28
N GLY A 216 -5.72 0.89 16.87
CA GLY A 216 -6.94 1.49 16.34
C GLY A 216 -7.71 0.61 15.35
N VAL A 217 -7.51 -0.71 15.36
CA VAL A 217 -8.35 -1.65 14.59
C VAL A 217 -9.71 -1.77 15.27
N THR A 218 -10.78 -1.55 14.50
CA THR A 218 -12.17 -1.57 15.00
C THR A 218 -12.99 -2.75 14.46
N LEU A 219 -12.38 -3.64 13.68
CA LEU A 219 -12.99 -4.85 13.12
C LEU A 219 -12.02 -6.02 13.31
N GLY A 220 -12.42 -7.04 14.06
CA GLY A 220 -11.56 -8.18 14.41
C GLY A 220 -11.20 -9.12 13.25
N HIS A 221 -12.02 -9.13 12.20
CA HIS A 221 -11.84 -10.00 11.02
C HIS A 221 -10.54 -9.65 10.27
N PRO A 222 -9.70 -10.62 9.86
CA PRO A 222 -8.45 -10.35 9.14
C PRO A 222 -8.65 -9.62 7.81
N HIS A 223 -8.23 -8.36 7.75
CA HIS A 223 -8.36 -7.53 6.56
C HIS A 223 -7.29 -6.45 6.46
N GLY A 224 -7.02 -6.03 5.23
CA GLY A 224 -6.24 -4.86 4.88
C GLY A 224 -7.09 -3.85 4.11
N GLN A 225 -6.44 -2.78 3.67
CA GLN A 225 -7.05 -1.70 2.91
C GLN A 225 -6.11 -1.26 1.78
N ILE A 226 -6.69 -0.72 0.72
CA ILE A 226 -5.95 -0.13 -0.39
C ILE A 226 -6.50 1.25 -0.68
N TYR A 227 -5.66 2.26 -0.57
CA TYR A 227 -6.01 3.64 -0.86
C TYR A 227 -5.33 4.07 -2.16
N GLY A 228 -6.14 4.47 -3.15
CA GLY A 228 -5.71 5.23 -4.31
C GLY A 228 -5.77 6.72 -3.99
N TYR A 229 -4.64 7.31 -3.63
CA TYR A 229 -4.52 8.73 -3.31
C TYR A 229 -4.44 9.56 -4.59
N PRO A 230 -5.16 10.70 -4.69
CA PRO A 230 -5.01 11.66 -5.78
C PRO A 230 -3.83 12.63 -5.64
N PHE A 231 -2.91 12.30 -4.74
CA PHE A 231 -1.67 13.03 -4.51
C PHE A 231 -0.59 12.02 -4.15
N VAL A 232 0.67 12.45 -4.26
CA VAL A 232 1.80 11.68 -3.74
C VAL A 232 2.00 12.03 -2.27
N PRO A 233 1.91 11.08 -1.32
CA PRO A 233 2.16 11.36 0.09
C PRO A 233 3.55 11.95 0.35
N THR A 234 3.65 12.85 1.33
CA THR A 234 4.86 13.64 1.62
C THR A 234 6.13 12.80 1.87
N PRO A 235 6.08 11.65 2.59
CA PRO A 235 7.27 10.80 2.74
C PRO A 235 7.80 10.28 1.40
N LEU A 236 6.90 9.83 0.51
CA LEU A 236 7.25 9.32 -0.81
C LEU A 236 7.75 10.44 -1.73
N ALA A 237 7.10 11.61 -1.71
CA ALA A 237 7.55 12.78 -2.45
C ALA A 237 8.95 13.25 -2.00
N THR A 238 9.22 13.22 -0.70
CA THR A 238 10.52 13.56 -0.13
C THR A 238 11.61 12.59 -0.57
N MET A 239 11.35 11.29 -0.52
CA MET A 239 12.27 10.26 -1.01
C MET A 239 12.62 10.48 -2.48
N ILE A 240 11.60 10.73 -3.34
CA ILE A 240 11.82 10.99 -4.77
C ILE A 240 12.70 12.22 -4.98
N ARG A 241 12.44 13.33 -4.27
CA ARG A 241 13.28 14.53 -4.37
C ARG A 241 14.72 14.28 -3.93
N ILE A 242 14.94 13.44 -2.90
CA ILE A 242 16.30 13.04 -2.47
C ILE A 242 16.98 12.25 -3.58
N ALA A 243 16.30 11.26 -4.15
CA ALA A 243 16.82 10.43 -5.22
C ALA A 243 17.14 11.25 -6.48
N GLU A 244 16.26 12.18 -6.87
CA GLU A 244 16.49 13.09 -7.99
C GLU A 244 17.72 13.96 -7.80
N ARG A 245 17.92 14.53 -6.59
CA ARG A 245 19.12 15.33 -6.30
C ARG A 245 20.42 14.53 -6.28
N ARG A 246 20.34 13.24 -5.92
CA ARG A 246 21.50 12.34 -5.85
C ARG A 246 21.76 11.59 -7.15
N GLU A 247 20.78 11.59 -8.06
CA GLU A 247 20.74 10.76 -9.26
C GLU A 247 20.96 9.25 -8.98
N ALA A 248 20.53 8.80 -7.80
CA ALA A 248 20.71 7.43 -7.32
C ALA A 248 19.51 6.99 -6.48
N CYS A 249 19.29 5.68 -6.36
CA CYS A 249 18.24 5.12 -5.51
C CYS A 249 18.76 4.96 -4.06
N PRO A 250 18.26 5.76 -3.09
CA PRO A 250 18.74 5.68 -1.70
C PRO A 250 18.43 4.34 -1.04
N HIS A 251 17.35 3.66 -1.45
CA HIS A 251 17.00 2.35 -0.91
C HIS A 251 17.99 1.27 -1.34
N CYS A 252 18.48 1.28 -2.58
CA CYS A 252 19.50 0.34 -3.03
C CYS A 252 20.80 0.47 -2.22
N GLU A 253 21.21 1.71 -1.90
CA GLU A 253 22.38 1.98 -1.04
C GLU A 253 22.19 1.41 0.37
N VAL A 254 21.01 1.65 0.98
CA VAL A 254 20.66 1.12 2.30
C VAL A 254 20.65 -0.41 2.29
N ILE A 255 20.04 -1.04 1.28
CA ILE A 255 20.01 -2.51 1.15
C ILE A 255 21.43 -3.07 1.05
N ALA A 256 22.32 -2.44 0.26
CA ALA A 256 23.71 -2.88 0.11
C ALA A 256 24.49 -2.76 1.43
N ALA A 257 24.31 -1.66 2.17
CA ALA A 257 24.94 -1.44 3.47
C ALA A 257 24.46 -2.48 4.50
N GLU A 258 23.15 -2.70 4.62
CA GLU A 258 22.57 -3.66 5.57
C GLU A 258 22.92 -5.11 5.23
N THR A 259 23.03 -5.45 3.94
CA THR A 259 23.47 -6.78 3.48
C THR A 259 24.94 -7.05 3.85
N THR A 260 25.76 -6.00 3.94
CA THR A 260 27.19 -6.07 4.29
C THR A 260 27.37 -6.14 5.80
N ASP A 261 26.77 -5.22 6.55
CA ASP A 261 26.91 -5.11 8.01
C ASP A 261 26.21 -6.25 8.76
N ARG A 262 24.99 -6.62 8.32
CA ARG A 262 24.17 -7.73 8.84
C ARG A 262 23.78 -7.63 10.32
N SER A 263 24.27 -6.67 11.08
CA SER A 263 23.96 -6.47 12.50
C SER A 263 22.44 -6.35 12.76
N ARG A 264 21.72 -5.70 11.84
CA ARG A 264 20.26 -5.50 11.87
C ARG A 264 19.45 -6.43 10.96
N LEU A 265 20.08 -7.40 10.31
CA LEU A 265 19.39 -8.37 9.45
C LEU A 265 18.46 -9.26 10.29
N VAL A 266 17.21 -9.43 9.86
CA VAL A 266 16.22 -10.31 10.52
C VAL A 266 16.11 -11.63 9.78
N ALA A 267 15.85 -11.59 8.47
CA ALA A 267 15.71 -12.74 7.61
C ALA A 267 16.09 -12.38 6.16
N ARG A 268 16.43 -13.37 5.33
CA ARG A 268 16.70 -13.17 3.90
C ARG A 268 16.45 -14.43 3.09
N THR A 269 16.15 -14.25 1.82
CA THR A 269 16.05 -15.31 0.82
C THR A 269 16.97 -14.96 -0.37
N SER A 270 16.83 -15.65 -1.51
CA SER A 270 17.52 -15.28 -2.75
C SER A 270 17.01 -13.95 -3.27
N ALA A 271 15.71 -13.72 -3.22
CA ALA A 271 15.00 -12.60 -3.81
C ALA A 271 14.74 -11.45 -2.82
N TRP A 272 14.70 -11.70 -1.51
CA TRP A 272 14.28 -10.71 -0.51
C TRP A 272 15.26 -10.55 0.65
N VAL A 273 15.20 -9.38 1.30
CA VAL A 273 15.90 -9.09 2.54
C VAL A 273 14.97 -8.40 3.53
N ALA A 274 15.00 -8.83 4.78
CA ALA A 274 14.25 -8.24 5.88
C ALA A 274 15.22 -7.78 6.99
N PHE A 275 15.19 -6.52 7.38
CA PHE A 275 16.06 -5.96 8.41
C PHE A 275 15.36 -4.87 9.23
N VAL A 276 15.84 -4.63 10.44
CA VAL A 276 15.44 -3.47 11.24
C VAL A 276 16.18 -2.24 10.70
N PRO A 277 15.50 -1.14 10.31
CA PRO A 277 16.20 0.05 9.82
C PRO A 277 17.18 0.61 10.85
N TYR A 278 18.36 1.04 10.40
CA TYR A 278 19.30 1.81 11.24
C TYR A 278 18.64 2.98 11.99
N ALA A 279 17.70 3.67 11.35
CA ALA A 279 16.91 4.75 11.95
C ALA A 279 15.45 4.34 12.21
N ALA A 280 15.24 3.18 12.84
CA ALA A 280 13.91 2.68 13.19
C ALA A 280 13.18 3.66 14.13
N ARG A 281 11.93 4.00 13.77
CA ARG A 281 11.09 4.96 14.52
C ARG A 281 10.27 4.29 15.62
N TRP A 282 10.12 2.97 15.52
CA TRP A 282 9.30 2.16 16.40
C TRP A 282 10.14 1.11 17.12
N PRO A 283 9.72 0.65 18.32
CA PRO A 283 10.44 -0.36 19.10
C PRO A 283 10.78 -1.61 18.28
N PHE A 284 9.81 -2.07 17.48
CA PHE A 284 10.02 -3.07 16.46
C PHE A 284 9.54 -2.52 15.13
N GLU A 285 10.47 -2.36 14.19
CA GLU A 285 10.22 -1.96 12.81
C GLU A 285 11.06 -2.86 11.90
N VAL A 286 10.42 -3.55 10.96
CA VAL A 286 11.09 -4.39 9.96
C VAL A 286 10.77 -3.84 8.58
N SER A 287 11.80 -3.73 7.76
CA SER A 287 11.68 -3.40 6.34
C SER A 287 12.01 -4.61 5.52
N ILE A 288 11.09 -4.96 4.62
CA ILE A 288 11.22 -6.10 3.72
C ILE A 288 11.32 -5.53 2.30
N TYR A 289 12.43 -5.82 1.63
CA TYR A 289 12.75 -5.32 0.29
C TYR A 289 13.01 -6.47 -0.67
N PRO A 290 12.55 -6.39 -1.94
CA PRO A 290 13.14 -7.20 -2.99
C PRO A 290 14.59 -6.73 -3.16
N ARG A 291 15.51 -7.67 -3.36
CA ARG A 291 16.94 -7.38 -3.51
C ARG A 291 17.22 -6.72 -4.86
N ARG A 292 16.42 -7.03 -5.89
CA ARG A 292 16.38 -6.31 -7.15
C ARG A 292 15.70 -4.96 -6.95
N HIS A 293 16.13 -3.96 -7.72
CA HIS A 293 15.42 -2.68 -7.78
C HIS A 293 14.08 -2.88 -8.49
N VAL A 294 12.99 -2.84 -7.72
CA VAL A 294 11.62 -3.00 -8.21
C VAL A 294 10.80 -1.79 -7.79
N PRO A 295 10.06 -1.10 -8.68
CA PRO A 295 9.33 0.12 -8.33
C PRO A 295 8.05 -0.14 -7.53
N ASP A 296 7.33 -1.22 -7.82
CA ASP A 296 6.03 -1.53 -7.21
C ASP A 296 5.64 -3.01 -7.36
N LEU A 297 4.52 -3.41 -6.72
CA LEU A 297 4.05 -4.81 -6.68
C LEU A 297 3.87 -5.45 -8.08
N PRO A 298 3.30 -4.79 -9.10
CA PRO A 298 3.19 -5.35 -10.45
C PRO A 298 4.53 -5.69 -11.12
N ALA A 299 5.62 -5.04 -10.71
CA ALA A 299 6.94 -5.22 -11.30
C ALA A 299 7.76 -6.34 -10.63
N LEU A 300 7.20 -7.04 -9.63
CA LEU A 300 7.80 -8.25 -9.08
C LEU A 300 7.90 -9.34 -10.14
N ASP A 301 8.95 -10.15 -10.10
CA ASP A 301 9.07 -11.37 -10.90
C ASP A 301 8.53 -12.60 -10.15
N ASP A 302 8.56 -13.76 -10.80
CA ASP A 302 7.97 -14.97 -10.23
C ASP A 302 8.77 -15.48 -9.02
N ALA A 303 10.10 -15.39 -9.03
CA ALA A 303 10.91 -15.79 -7.88
C ALA A 303 10.64 -14.90 -6.65
N GLU A 304 10.49 -13.59 -6.88
CA GLU A 304 10.11 -12.67 -5.82
C GLU A 304 8.68 -12.94 -5.29
N ARG A 305 7.73 -13.29 -6.17
CA ARG A 305 6.37 -13.66 -5.74
C ARG A 305 6.34 -14.97 -4.96
N ASP A 306 7.14 -15.95 -5.38
CA ASP A 306 7.17 -17.30 -4.80
C ASP A 306 7.85 -17.32 -3.43
N GLU A 307 8.91 -16.52 -3.23
CA GLU A 307 9.66 -16.50 -1.97
C GLU A 307 9.04 -15.59 -0.89
N PHE A 308 8.21 -14.62 -1.28
CA PHE A 308 7.64 -13.65 -0.35
C PHE A 308 6.74 -14.25 0.75
N PRO A 309 5.83 -15.21 0.45
CA PRO A 309 4.91 -15.76 1.45
C PRO A 309 5.59 -16.30 2.70
N GLU A 310 6.57 -17.18 2.53
CA GLU A 310 7.29 -17.82 3.63
C GLU A 310 8.09 -16.80 4.44
N LEU A 311 8.78 -15.87 3.76
CA LEU A 311 9.53 -14.82 4.43
C LEU A 311 8.61 -13.91 5.26
N TYR A 312 7.47 -13.51 4.70
CA TYR A 312 6.58 -12.60 5.40
C TYR A 312 5.94 -13.26 6.62
N LEU A 313 5.51 -14.51 6.50
CA LEU A 313 5.01 -15.30 7.62
C LEU A 313 6.08 -15.50 8.71
N ASP A 314 7.34 -15.75 8.34
CA ASP A 314 8.45 -15.83 9.30
C ASP A 314 8.62 -14.51 10.07
N VAL A 315 8.66 -13.37 9.37
CA VAL A 315 8.80 -12.05 10.00
C VAL A 315 7.64 -11.77 10.97
N LEU A 316 6.40 -12.04 10.57
CA LEU A 316 5.23 -11.86 11.45
C LEU A 316 5.26 -12.83 12.64
N GLY A 317 5.68 -14.08 12.41
CA GLY A 317 5.84 -15.08 13.47
C GLY A 317 6.90 -14.68 14.49
N ARG A 318 8.03 -14.11 14.06
CA ARG A 318 9.06 -13.55 14.96
C ARG A 318 8.50 -12.42 15.82
N LEU A 319 7.68 -11.55 15.24
CA LEU A 319 7.01 -10.47 15.98
C LEU A 319 6.07 -11.01 17.06
N ASP A 320 5.31 -12.08 16.78
CA ASP A 320 4.43 -12.70 17.78
C ASP A 320 5.21 -13.45 18.88
N ARG A 321 6.33 -14.07 18.52
CA ARG A 321 7.15 -14.84 19.47
C ARG A 321 8.05 -13.97 20.34
N VAL A 322 8.47 -12.78 19.90
CA VAL A 322 9.45 -11.95 20.64
C VAL A 322 9.04 -11.63 22.07
N PHE A 323 7.73 -11.54 22.33
CA PHE A 323 7.15 -11.36 23.66
C PHE A 323 6.15 -12.46 24.05
N GLY A 324 5.97 -13.48 23.22
CA GLY A 324 4.98 -14.55 23.45
C GLY A 324 3.53 -14.05 23.44
N VAL A 325 3.23 -12.97 22.71
CA VAL A 325 1.89 -12.39 22.59
C VAL A 325 1.62 -12.02 21.13
N ARG A 326 0.35 -12.00 20.72
CA ARG A 326 -0.02 -11.49 19.39
C ARG A 326 0.35 -10.00 19.30
N MET A 327 1.36 -9.70 18.50
CA MET A 327 1.93 -8.36 18.40
C MET A 327 0.99 -7.44 17.60
N PRO A 328 0.53 -6.30 18.12
CA PRO A 328 -0.17 -5.34 17.27
C PRO A 328 0.82 -4.77 16.25
N TYR A 329 0.44 -4.61 14.99
CA TYR A 329 1.31 -4.01 13.98
C TYR A 329 0.56 -3.25 12.90
N VAL A 330 1.22 -2.26 12.34
CA VAL A 330 0.87 -1.65 11.06
C VAL A 330 1.84 -2.18 10.01
N ALA A 331 1.31 -2.66 8.89
CA ALA A 331 2.08 -3.06 7.73
C ALA A 331 1.65 -2.21 6.52
N GLY A 332 2.60 -1.74 5.72
CA GLY A 332 2.29 -0.91 4.56
C GLY A 332 3.32 -1.03 3.45
N TRP A 333 2.83 -1.15 2.22
CA TRP A 333 3.64 -1.15 1.01
C TRP A 333 3.97 0.29 0.60
N GLU A 334 5.24 0.66 0.72
CA GLU A 334 5.81 1.86 0.13
C GLU A 334 6.26 1.51 -1.30
N GLN A 335 5.61 2.10 -2.30
CA GLN A 335 5.84 1.81 -3.71
C GLN A 335 5.79 3.08 -4.56
N ALA A 336 6.24 2.97 -5.81
CA ALA A 336 6.33 4.10 -6.71
C ALA A 336 4.99 4.81 -6.95
N PRO A 337 4.97 6.14 -7.14
CA PRO A 337 3.80 6.83 -7.64
C PRO A 337 3.37 6.28 -9.01
N ALA A 338 2.10 6.50 -9.34
CA ALA A 338 1.49 5.98 -10.56
C ALA A 338 1.97 6.72 -11.83
N ARG A 339 2.53 7.94 -11.70
CA ARG A 339 2.87 8.82 -12.83
C ARG A 339 4.34 9.20 -12.94
N ARG A 340 4.98 9.53 -11.82
CA ARG A 340 6.32 10.13 -11.79
C ARG A 340 7.25 9.46 -10.78
N GLY A 341 8.55 9.61 -10.96
CA GLY A 341 9.55 9.12 -10.00
C GLY A 341 9.68 7.59 -9.91
N ARG A 342 9.03 6.82 -10.82
CA ARG A 342 9.05 5.34 -10.78
C ARG A 342 10.45 4.74 -10.84
N ARG A 343 11.37 5.35 -11.60
CA ARG A 343 12.79 4.91 -11.68
C ARG A 343 13.57 5.08 -10.38
N TRP A 344 13.08 5.88 -9.44
CA TRP A 344 13.77 6.19 -8.18
C TRP A 344 13.22 5.41 -7.00
N ALA A 345 11.95 5.01 -7.07
CA ALA A 345 11.28 4.27 -6.03
C ALA A 345 11.73 2.81 -6.00
N HIS A 346 11.86 2.27 -4.78
CA HIS A 346 12.14 0.86 -4.54
C HIS A 346 11.06 0.36 -3.59
N LEU A 347 10.27 -0.61 -4.06
CA LEU A 347 9.22 -1.29 -3.33
C LEU A 347 9.74 -1.77 -1.97
N ARG A 348 8.98 -1.48 -0.92
CA ARG A 348 9.26 -1.91 0.45
C ARG A 348 7.95 -2.25 1.15
N LEU A 349 7.91 -3.37 1.86
CA LEU A 349 6.93 -3.57 2.91
C LEU A 349 7.54 -3.15 4.24
N ARG A 350 6.90 -2.19 4.91
CA ARG A 350 7.28 -1.74 6.24
C ARG A 350 6.29 -2.31 7.25
N VAL A 351 6.78 -3.03 8.25
CA VAL A 351 5.98 -3.57 9.35
C VAL A 351 6.49 -2.97 10.65
N PHE A 352 5.62 -2.38 11.46
CA PHE A 352 6.04 -1.80 12.74
C PHE A 352 4.99 -1.98 13.82
N SER A 353 5.46 -2.09 15.06
CA SER A 353 4.62 -2.22 16.25
C SER A 353 4.85 -1.06 17.21
N ASN A 354 3.79 -0.62 17.87
CA ASN A 354 3.89 0.30 19.00
C ASN A 354 4.25 -0.42 20.31
N ARG A 355 4.33 -1.74 20.36
CA ARG A 355 4.63 -2.50 21.58
C ARG A 355 6.14 -2.53 21.86
N ARG A 356 6.55 -2.16 23.08
CA ARG A 356 7.95 -2.17 23.54
C ARG A 356 8.26 -3.24 24.60
N ALA A 357 7.23 -3.84 25.18
CA ALA A 357 7.30 -5.04 26.04
C ALA A 357 5.95 -5.77 25.99
N ALA A 358 5.88 -6.98 26.57
CA ALA A 358 4.66 -7.81 26.58
C ALA A 358 3.39 -7.06 27.08
N ASP A 359 3.54 -6.08 27.96
CA ASP A 359 2.48 -5.30 28.59
C ASP A 359 2.61 -3.77 28.37
N LYS A 360 3.59 -3.32 27.57
CA LYS A 360 3.88 -1.87 27.40
C LYS A 360 3.79 -1.42 25.95
N LEU A 361 3.00 -0.37 25.74
CA LEU A 361 2.86 0.32 24.47
C LEU A 361 3.66 1.64 24.48
N LYS A 362 4.16 2.01 23.30
CA LYS A 362 4.69 3.31 22.93
C LYS A 362 3.54 4.11 22.33
N TYR A 363 3.29 5.29 22.88
CA TYR A 363 2.35 6.26 22.31
C TYR A 363 3.14 7.36 21.63
N LEU A 364 2.74 7.74 20.41
CA LEU A 364 3.28 8.93 19.77
C LEU A 364 2.65 10.15 20.43
N ALA A 365 3.43 10.86 21.24
CA ALA A 365 2.95 11.99 22.05
C ALA A 365 3.53 13.30 21.49
N GLY A 366 3.83 14.29 22.35
CA GLY A 366 4.23 15.62 21.91
C GLY A 366 5.43 15.65 20.95
N SER A 367 6.52 14.93 21.26
CA SER A 367 7.72 14.93 20.41
C SER A 367 7.44 14.35 19.02
N GLU A 368 6.78 13.20 18.97
CA GLU A 368 6.53 12.50 17.70
C GLU A 368 5.38 13.11 16.91
N ALA A 369 4.25 13.41 17.57
CA ALA A 369 3.03 13.86 16.90
C ALA A 369 3.03 15.37 16.59
N ALA A 370 3.72 16.20 17.40
CA ALA A 370 3.75 17.65 17.16
C ALA A 370 5.02 18.11 16.43
N MET A 371 6.19 17.51 16.71
CA MET A 371 7.48 17.94 16.14
C MET A 371 8.08 16.95 15.14
N GLY A 372 7.53 15.75 15.01
CA GLY A 372 8.06 14.71 14.11
C GLY A 372 9.40 14.12 14.55
N VAL A 373 9.82 14.33 15.80
CA VAL A 373 11.08 13.79 16.37
C VAL A 373 10.77 12.49 17.11
N TYR A 374 11.17 11.37 16.52
CA TYR A 374 10.94 10.03 17.04
C TYR A 374 11.99 9.63 18.08
N ILE A 375 11.51 9.23 19.26
CA ILE A 375 12.36 8.72 20.34
C ILE A 375 12.16 7.21 20.41
N ASN A 376 13.22 6.42 20.20
CA ASN A 376 13.12 4.96 20.29
C ASN A 376 13.80 4.45 21.55
N ASP A 377 13.05 3.71 22.37
CA ASP A 377 13.55 3.13 23.63
C ASP A 377 14.27 1.79 23.42
N ILE A 378 14.26 1.26 22.20
CA ILE A 378 14.94 0.02 21.83
C ILE A 378 15.93 0.32 20.70
N GLU A 379 17.20 -0.02 20.93
CA GLU A 379 18.23 0.06 19.90
C GLU A 379 17.88 -0.85 18.71
N PRO A 380 17.95 -0.37 17.45
CA PRO A 380 17.66 -1.16 16.26
C PRO A 380 18.40 -2.51 16.19
N GLU A 381 19.68 -2.53 16.56
CA GLU A 381 20.53 -3.72 16.61
C GLU A 381 20.01 -4.72 17.64
N ARG A 382 19.55 -4.22 18.79
CA ARG A 382 18.96 -5.04 19.85
C ARG A 382 17.61 -5.61 19.40
N ALA A 383 16.76 -4.80 18.79
CA ALA A 383 15.48 -5.26 18.23
C ALA A 383 15.69 -6.38 17.19
N ALA A 384 16.65 -6.20 16.28
CA ALA A 384 17.00 -7.21 15.28
C ALA A 384 17.51 -8.50 15.94
N ALA A 385 18.37 -8.41 16.95
CA ALA A 385 18.85 -9.58 17.70
C ALA A 385 17.72 -10.33 18.40
N MET A 386 16.75 -9.62 18.99
CA MET A 386 15.58 -10.21 19.62
C MET A 386 14.68 -10.92 18.60
N LEU A 387 14.43 -10.31 17.44
CA LEU A 387 13.64 -10.94 16.38
C LEU A 387 14.32 -12.18 15.78
N ARG A 388 15.65 -12.15 15.61
CA ARG A 388 16.43 -13.33 15.20
C ARG A 388 16.33 -14.46 16.20
N ALA A 389 16.46 -14.16 17.51
CA ALA A 389 16.33 -15.14 18.57
C ALA A 389 14.91 -15.72 18.68
N ALA A 390 13.91 -14.98 18.20
CA ALA A 390 12.51 -15.37 18.21
C ALA A 390 12.03 -16.13 16.96
N GLY A 391 12.90 -16.58 16.06
CA GLY A 391 12.46 -17.44 14.95
C GLY A 391 13.52 -18.40 14.50
#